data_AF-A0A0F9ZBX2-F1
#
_entry.id   AF-A0A0F9ZBX2-F1
#
_cell.length_a   1.000
_cell.length_b   1.000
_cell.length_c   1.000
_cell.angle_alpha   90.00
_cell.angle_beta   90.00
_cell.angle_gamma   90.00
#
_symmetry.space_group_name_H-M   'P 1'
#
loop_
_entity.id
_entity.type
_entity.pdbx_description
1 polymer ?
#
loop_
_entity_poly.entity_id
_entity_poly.type
_entity_poly.pdbx_seq_one_letter_code
_entity_poly.pdbx_strand_id
1 'polypeptide(L)' 'MNNTQLCFPLLGHQCKGKIVKLCYSNTVINIFEIEGKKSLVNYKGTIKYDKKFKLEEIVNCTIVSYSDNGINCILI' A
#
# COMPACT_ATOMS: atom_id res chain seq x y z
N MET A 1 9.42 2.47 22.19
CA MET A 1 7.97 2.79 22.26
C MET A 1 7.46 2.90 20.83
N ASN A 2 6.55 2.02 20.40
CA ASN A 2 5.98 2.08 19.05
C ASN A 2 4.96 3.22 18.99
N ASN A 3 5.33 4.35 18.39
CA ASN A 3 4.42 5.46 18.12
C ASN A 3 3.49 5.09 16.96
N THR A 4 2.43 4.35 17.26
CA THR A 4 1.32 4.16 16.32
C THR A 4 0.55 5.47 16.25
N GLN A 5 0.64 6.17 15.12
CA GLN A 5 -0.07 7.44 14.88
C GLN A 5 -1.12 7.23 13.79
N LEU A 6 -2.19 8.02 13.86
CA LEU A 6 -3.13 8.17 12.74
C LEU A 6 -2.39 8.88 11.61
N CYS A 7 -1.79 8.11 10.71
CA CYS A 7 -1.10 8.61 9.54
C CYS A 7 -2.03 8.50 8.34
N PHE A 8 -2.50 9.65 7.86
CA PHE A 8 -3.35 9.67 6.68
C PHE A 8 -2.49 9.46 5.43
N PRO A 9 -2.89 8.56 4.52
CA PRO A 9 -2.21 8.36 3.26
C PRO A 9 -2.43 9.56 2.33
N LEU A 10 -1.38 10.36 2.09
CA LEU A 10 -1.42 11.49 1.16
C LEU A 10 -0.76 11.13 -0.19
N LEU A 11 -1.12 11.85 -1.24
CA LEU A 11 -0.46 11.73 -2.55
C LEU A 11 1.04 12.03 -2.41
N GLY A 12 1.87 11.19 -3.03
CA GLY A 12 3.32 11.28 -2.96
C GLY A 12 3.95 10.62 -1.73
N HIS A 13 3.17 10.21 -0.72
CA HIS A 13 3.72 9.48 0.42
C HIS A 13 4.23 8.10 0.00
N GLN A 14 5.38 7.72 0.56
CA GLN A 14 5.89 6.36 0.52
C GLN A 14 5.17 5.52 1.57
N CYS A 15 4.84 4.29 1.21
CA CYS A 15 4.17 3.36 2.10
C CYS A 15 4.67 1.94 1.90
N LYS A 16 4.50 1.11 2.95
CA LYS A 16 4.71 -0.33 2.87
C LYS A 16 3.38 -1.05 2.94
N GLY A 17 3.21 -1.98 2.01
CA GLY A 17 2.04 -2.83 1.95
C GLY A 17 2.40 -4.31 1.90
N LYS A 18 1.52 -5.14 2.46
CA LYS A 18 1.58 -6.60 2.30
C LYS A 18 0.61 -7.02 1.21
N ILE A 19 1.04 -7.86 0.29
CA ILE A 19 0.18 -8.37 -0.78
C ILE A 19 -0.84 -9.34 -0.21
N VAL A 20 -2.12 -9.04 -0.42
CA VAL A 20 -3.24 -9.85 0.10
C VAL A 20 -4.04 -10.53 -1.00
N LYS A 21 -3.97 -10.02 -2.24
CA LYS A 21 -4.65 -10.63 -3.39
C LYS A 21 -3.94 -10.31 -4.68
N LEU A 22 -3.75 -11.33 -5.52
CA LEU A 22 -3.25 -11.19 -6.88
C LEU A 22 -4.44 -11.27 -7.84
N CYS A 23 -4.61 -10.27 -8.68
CA CYS A 23 -5.56 -10.30 -9.80
C CYS A 23 -4.79 -10.17 -11.11
N TYR A 24 -5.49 -10.36 -12.23
CA TYR A 24 -4.87 -10.36 -13.56
C TYR A 24 -4.26 -8.99 -13.94
N SER A 25 -4.95 -7.89 -13.64
CA SER A 25 -4.55 -6.52 -14.03
C SER A 25 -4.01 -5.67 -12.88
N ASN A 26 -4.26 -6.09 -11.63
CA ASN A 26 -3.86 -5.37 -10.44
C ASN A 26 -3.52 -6.32 -9.29
N THR A 27 -2.75 -5.81 -8.34
CA THR A 27 -2.42 -6.51 -7.10
C THR A 27 -2.94 -5.71 -5.94
N VAL A 28 -3.71 -6.35 -5.06
CA VAL A 28 -4.26 -5.71 -3.86
C VAL A 28 -3.27 -5.86 -2.72
N ILE A 29 -2.97 -4.74 -2.08
CA ILE A 29 -2.09 -4.65 -0.93
C ILE A 29 -2.85 -4.13 0.28
N ASN A 30 -2.37 -4.51 1.46
CA ASN A 30 -2.80 -3.97 2.74
C ASN A 30 -1.66 -3.09 3.28
N ILE A 31 -1.85 -1.78 3.24
CA ILE A 31 -0.88 -0.76 3.65
C ILE A 31 -0.91 -0.64 5.18
N PHE A 32 0.24 -0.87 5.81
CA PHE A 32 0.39 -0.86 7.27
C PHE A 32 1.42 0.18 7.76
N GLU A 33 2.21 0.75 6.86
CA GLU A 33 3.22 1.77 7.16
C GLU A 33 3.18 2.87 6.11
N ILE A 34 3.22 4.14 6.54
CA ILE A 34 3.21 5.33 5.68
C ILE A 34 4.29 6.27 6.21
N GLU A 35 5.19 6.75 5.35
CA GLU A 35 6.31 7.64 5.71
C GLU A 35 7.14 7.12 6.90
N GLY A 36 7.40 5.80 6.91
CA GLY A 36 8.14 5.14 7.99
C GLY A 36 7.39 5.04 9.33
N LYS A 37 6.11 5.46 9.38
CA LYS A 37 5.26 5.37 10.57
C LYS A 37 4.24 4.26 10.41
N LYS A 38 4.13 3.39 11.42
CA LYS A 38 3.06 2.38 11.46
C LYS A 38 1.72 3.07 11.60
N SER A 39 0.83 2.78 10.66
CA SER A 39 -0.55 3.26 10.72
C SER A 39 -1.32 2.47 11.75
N LEU A 40 -2.20 3.16 12.49
CA LEU A 40 -3.16 2.51 13.39
C LEU A 40 -4.20 1.68 12.61
N VAL A 41 -4.51 2.11 11.38
CA VAL A 41 -5.50 1.49 10.50
C VAL A 41 -4.80 0.98 9.26
N ASN A 42 -5.14 -0.22 8.84
CA ASN A 42 -4.64 -0.73 7.57
C ASN A 42 -5.48 -0.18 6.42
N TYR A 43 -4.83 0.35 5.39
CA TYR A 43 -5.50 0.86 4.21
C TYR A 43 -5.42 -0.15 3.07
N LYS A 44 -6.53 -0.32 2.35
CA LYS A 44 -6.53 -1.13 1.13
C LYS A 44 -5.91 -0.31 -0.01
N GLY A 45 -4.86 -0.87 -0.63
CA GLY A 45 -4.23 -0.31 -1.81
C GLY A 45 -4.26 -1.26 -3.01
N THR A 46 -4.04 -0.70 -4.19
CA THR A 46 -3.90 -1.43 -5.44
C THR A 46 -2.66 -0.98 -6.20
N ILE A 47 -1.87 -1.94 -6.65
CA ILE A 47 -0.71 -1.73 -7.51
C ILE A 47 -1.06 -2.26 -8.90
N LYS A 48 -0.83 -1.45 -9.95
CA LYS A 48 -1.00 -1.92 -11.33
C LYS A 48 0.02 -3.04 -11.61
N TYR A 49 -0.42 -4.14 -12.21
CA TYR A 49 0.45 -5.30 -12.39
C TYR A 49 1.60 -4.96 -13.33
N ASP A 50 2.79 -4.81 -12.77
CA ASP A 50 4.02 -4.54 -13.53
C ASP A 50 5.08 -5.64 -13.30
N LYS A 51 4.89 -6.50 -12.28
CA LYS A 51 5.82 -7.57 -11.90
C LYS A 51 5.09 -8.79 -11.34
N LYS A 52 5.76 -9.95 -11.38
CA LYS A 52 5.30 -11.18 -10.72
C LYS A 52 5.49 -11.08 -9.21
N PHE A 53 4.41 -10.74 -8.52
CA PHE A 53 4.35 -10.72 -7.07
C PHE A 53 3.98 -12.08 -6.46
N LYS A 54 4.30 -12.26 -5.18
CA LYS A 54 3.82 -13.38 -4.36
C LYS A 54 2.81 -12.90 -3.32
N LEU A 55 1.86 -13.77 -2.98
CA LEU A 55 1.01 -13.53 -1.82
C LEU A 55 1.87 -13.37 -0.57
N GLU A 56 1.44 -12.48 0.32
CA GLU A 56 2.12 -12.14 1.57
C GLU A 56 3.46 -11.42 1.46
N GLU A 57 3.95 -11.16 0.24
CA GLU A 57 5.14 -10.35 0.00
C GLU A 57 4.94 -8.91 0.49
N ILE A 58 5.99 -8.30 1.03
CA ILE A 58 6.00 -6.90 1.47
C ILE A 58 6.61 -6.06 0.35
N VAL A 59 5.91 -5.01 -0.04
CA VAL A 59 6.33 -4.09 -1.10
C VAL A 59 6.39 -2.66 -0.60
N ASN A 60 7.35 -1.91 -1.13
CA ASN A 60 7.42 -0.46 -0.96
C ASN A 60 6.77 0.19 -2.17
N CYS A 61 5.93 1.18 -1.93
CA CYS A 61 5.20 1.87 -2.99
C CYS A 61 4.95 3.34 -2.66
N THR A 62 4.69 4.16 -3.67
CA THR A 62 4.26 5.56 -3.54
C THR A 62 2.77 5.67 -3.86
N ILE A 63 2.06 6.45 -3.07
CA ILE A 63 0.63 6.74 -3.29
C ILE A 63 0.49 7.76 -4.42
N VAL A 64 -0.29 7.41 -5.45
CA VAL A 64 -0.44 8.26 -6.66
C VAL A 64 -1.85 8.75 -6.91
N SER A 65 -2.86 8.01 -6.47
CA SER A 65 -4.26 8.46 -6.59
C SER A 65 -5.17 7.71 -5.62
N TYR A 66 -6.38 8.24 -5.45
CA TYR A 66 -7.46 7.58 -4.72
C TYR A 66 -8.52 7.12 -5.71
N SER A 67 -9.17 6.01 -5.39
CA SER A 67 -10.30 5.47 -6.14
C SER A 67 -11.34 4.91 -5.18
N ASP A 68 -12.56 4.67 -5.67
CA ASP A 68 -13.63 4.04 -4.89
C ASP A 68 -13.23 2.66 -4.34
N ASN A 69 -12.26 2.00 -4.99
CA ASN A 69 -11.78 0.67 -4.63
C ASN A 69 -10.60 0.67 -3.65
N GLY A 70 -10.07 1.84 -3.30
CA GLY A 70 -8.92 2.04 -2.41
C GLY A 70 -7.87 2.98 -2.99
N ILE A 71 -6.65 2.87 -2.46
CA ILE A 71 -5.53 3.76 -2.77
C ILE A 71 -4.69 3.16 -3.90
N ASN A 72 -4.51 3.87 -5.00
CA ASN A 72 -3.60 3.43 -6.06
C ASN A 72 -2.17 3.79 -5.70
N CYS A 73 -1.30 2.79 -5.80
CA CYS A 73 0.11 2.92 -5.49
C CYS A 73 0.97 2.44 -6.68
N ILE A 74 2.13 3.05 -6.84
CA ILE A 74 3.17 2.60 -7.78
C ILE A 74 4.35 2.03 -6.99
N LEU A 75 5.00 0.98 -7.51
CA LEU A 75 6.23 0.46 -6.90
C LEU A 75 7.36 1.49 -6.97
N ILE A 76 8.24 1.45 -5.98
CA ILE A 76 9.52 2.18 -5.93
C ILE A 76 10.65 1.17 -6.08
#